data_AF-A0A9P6IS54-F1
#
_entry.id   AF-A0A9P6IS54-F1
#
_cell.length_a   1.000
_cell.length_b   1.000
_cell.length_c   1.000
_cell.angle_alpha   90.00
_cell.angle_beta   90.00
_cell.angle_gamma   90.00
#
_symmetry.space_group_name_H-M   'P 1'
#
loop_
_entity.id
_entity.type
_entity.pdbx_description
1 polymer ?
#
loop_
_entity_poly.entity_id
_entity_poly.type
_entity_poly.pdbx_seq_one_letter_code
_entity_poly.pdbx_strand_id
1 'polypeptide(L)'
;MCIFLFSVVVVFPLVDTRSMQCADAINPSTQQNNLKCAIQGAMLVFGSVATCAWCTALIMNLHLHTVWNSAWFAKKYWLLHILCWGFATAVTTVALVMGEIRWEYATLCLVSQEKASQIFFYPLAAMIFPAFLISVMSGEDSETMSRSTLSAGAAAVISHRRHVMMAIRIQWRAALMAICAIVSVMLYWLFYFIQLKKINPSTLQLHIIEFVICLKHGKPHDTCADELAPYLPPYGMMIAAEGVVSSIGAIIFIVFFKPALVREWGEKFSSVGYWISGKGKLKKDQDQFFVI
;
A
#
# COMPACT_ATOMS: atom_id res chain seq x y z
N MET A 1 1.10 2.38 10.48
CA MET A 1 1.83 1.13 10.78
C MET A 1 2.03 0.28 9.54
N CYS A 2 0.96 -0.18 8.86
CA CYS A 2 1.07 -1.11 7.72
C CYS A 2 1.78 -0.51 6.49
N ILE A 3 1.53 0.77 6.19
CA ILE A 3 2.24 1.50 5.12
C ILE A 3 3.75 1.56 5.38
N PHE A 4 4.17 1.73 6.65
CA PHE A 4 5.58 1.75 6.99
C PHE A 4 6.24 0.39 6.75
N LEU A 5 5.55 -0.70 7.12
CA LEU A 5 6.02 -2.06 6.82
C LEU A 5 6.15 -2.28 5.31
N PHE A 6 5.19 -1.81 4.52
CA PHE A 6 5.25 -1.87 3.06
C PHE A 6 6.44 -1.05 2.50
N SER A 7 6.72 0.14 3.03
CA SER A 7 7.85 0.97 2.59
C SER A 7 9.21 0.43 3.03
N VAL A 8 9.32 -0.23 4.19
CA VAL A 8 10.57 -0.83 4.68
C VAL A 8 11.04 -1.97 3.78
N VAL A 9 10.13 -2.64 3.06
CA VAL A 9 10.48 -3.69 2.10
C VAL A 9 11.47 -3.21 1.03
N VAL A 10 11.43 -1.92 0.67
CA VAL A 10 12.34 -1.32 -0.32
C VAL A 10 13.77 -1.16 0.22
N VAL A 11 13.98 -1.20 1.54
CA VAL A 11 15.31 -1.12 2.14
C VAL A 11 16.13 -2.39 1.87
N PHE A 12 15.49 -3.56 1.83
CA PHE A 12 16.16 -4.84 1.58
C PHE A 12 16.96 -4.87 0.27
N PRO A 13 16.37 -4.53 -0.90
CA PRO A 13 17.13 -4.48 -2.14
C PRO A 13 18.14 -3.33 -2.18
N LEU A 14 17.95 -2.23 -1.43
CA LEU A 14 18.94 -1.14 -1.38
C LEU A 14 20.23 -1.56 -0.66
N VAL A 15 20.14 -2.46 0.31
CA VAL A 15 21.29 -2.96 1.06
C VAL A 15 22.05 -4.03 0.26
N ASP A 16 21.33 -4.99 -0.33
CA ASP A 16 21.94 -6.09 -1.09
C ASP A 16 20.96 -6.66 -2.12
N THR A 17 21.06 -6.18 -3.36
CA THR A 17 20.22 -6.67 -4.48
C THR A 17 20.54 -8.12 -4.83
N ARG A 18 21.82 -8.48 -4.95
CA ARG A 18 22.24 -9.79 -5.43
C ARG A 18 21.80 -10.92 -4.49
N SER A 19 21.95 -10.71 -3.18
CA SER A 19 21.51 -11.70 -2.19
C SER A 19 19.99 -11.90 -2.15
N MET A 20 19.20 -11.00 -2.72
CA MET A 20 17.74 -11.16 -2.84
C MET A 20 17.35 -11.87 -4.13
N GLN A 21 18.02 -11.55 -5.24
CA GLN A 21 17.67 -12.06 -6.57
C GLN A 21 18.19 -13.47 -6.85
N CYS A 22 19.36 -13.81 -6.31
CA CYS A 22 20.04 -15.06 -6.59
C CYS A 22 20.27 -15.87 -5.31
N ALA A 23 19.94 -17.17 -5.34
CA ALA A 23 20.30 -18.11 -4.29
C ALA A 23 21.74 -18.62 -4.48
N ASP A 24 22.12 -18.86 -5.74
CA ASP A 24 23.45 -19.28 -6.17
C ASP A 24 23.89 -18.46 -7.40
N ALA A 25 25.08 -18.73 -7.95
CA ALA A 25 25.56 -18.05 -9.16
C ALA A 25 24.66 -18.22 -10.40
N ILE A 26 23.75 -19.20 -10.39
CA ILE A 26 22.92 -19.58 -11.54
C ILE A 26 21.43 -19.62 -11.19
N ASN A 27 21.07 -19.98 -9.96
CA ASN A 27 19.67 -20.22 -9.58
C ASN A 27 18.98 -18.96 -9.02
N PRO A 28 17.77 -18.62 -9.51
CA PRO A 28 16.99 -17.51 -8.97
C PRO A 28 16.50 -17.83 -7.55
N SER A 29 16.33 -16.78 -6.75
CA SER A 29 15.81 -16.90 -5.39
C SER A 29 14.33 -17.31 -5.38
N THR A 30 14.02 -18.25 -4.50
CA THR A 30 12.69 -18.78 -4.20
C THR A 30 12.54 -18.88 -2.69
N GLN A 31 11.30 -19.01 -2.21
CA GLN A 31 11.01 -19.14 -0.78
C GLN A 31 11.79 -20.27 -0.10
N GLN A 32 12.06 -21.37 -0.81
CA GLN A 32 12.71 -22.55 -0.26
C GLN A 32 14.24 -22.48 -0.26
N ASN A 33 14.83 -21.78 -1.24
CA ASN A 33 16.29 -21.70 -1.36
C ASN A 33 16.89 -20.48 -0.64
N ASN A 34 16.09 -19.43 -0.39
CA ASN A 34 16.58 -18.19 0.19
C ASN A 34 15.57 -17.58 1.17
N LEU A 35 15.92 -17.64 2.46
CA LEU A 35 15.08 -17.13 3.54
C LEU A 35 14.88 -15.60 3.46
N LYS A 36 15.86 -14.84 2.95
CA LYS A 36 15.74 -13.38 2.86
C LYS A 36 14.63 -12.98 1.89
N CYS A 37 14.56 -13.67 0.74
CA CYS A 37 13.52 -13.52 -0.26
C CYS A 37 12.13 -13.89 0.31
N ALA A 38 12.05 -14.98 1.08
CA ALA A 38 10.82 -15.38 1.76
C ALA A 38 10.32 -14.32 2.75
N ILE A 39 11.20 -13.79 3.60
CA ILE A 39 10.87 -12.77 4.60
C ILE A 39 10.43 -11.47 3.92
N GLN A 40 11.17 -11.03 2.89
CA GLN A 40 10.83 -9.84 2.13
C GLN A 40 9.44 -9.98 1.48
N GLY A 41 9.19 -11.09 0.79
CA GLY A 41 7.91 -11.34 0.14
C GLY A 41 6.75 -11.42 1.15
N ALA A 42 6.96 -12.07 2.30
CA ALA A 42 5.97 -12.12 3.37
C ALA A 42 5.63 -10.72 3.91
N MET A 43 6.63 -9.90 4.18
CA MET A 43 6.44 -8.52 4.64
C MET A 43 5.71 -7.66 3.60
N LEU A 44 6.03 -7.84 2.32
CA LEU A 44 5.37 -7.14 1.21
C LEU A 44 3.90 -7.52 1.13
N VAL A 45 3.58 -8.81 1.07
CA VAL A 45 2.20 -9.33 0.97
C VAL A 45 1.39 -8.93 2.20
N PHE A 46 1.94 -9.11 3.40
CA PHE A 46 1.28 -8.72 4.63
C PHE A 46 1.03 -7.21 4.69
N GLY A 47 2.05 -6.41 4.37
CA GLY A 47 1.97 -4.95 4.39
C GLY A 47 0.93 -4.40 3.43
N SER A 48 0.86 -4.94 2.21
CA SER A 48 -0.10 -4.50 1.20
C SER A 48 -1.53 -4.94 1.54
N VAL A 49 -1.75 -6.21 1.90
CA VAL A 49 -3.09 -6.71 2.28
C VAL A 49 -3.61 -6.03 3.55
N ALA A 50 -2.76 -5.85 4.57
CA ALA A 50 -3.15 -5.11 5.77
C ALA A 50 -3.50 -3.66 5.43
N THR A 51 -2.69 -2.98 4.61
CA THR A 51 -2.97 -1.60 4.20
C THR A 51 -4.31 -1.51 3.47
N CYS A 52 -4.58 -2.39 2.52
CA CYS A 52 -5.87 -2.44 1.82
C CYS A 52 -7.04 -2.70 2.77
N ALA A 53 -6.91 -3.68 3.69
CA ALA A 53 -7.96 -3.99 4.66
C ALA A 53 -8.27 -2.79 5.58
N TRP A 54 -7.24 -2.07 6.02
CA TRP A 54 -7.40 -0.84 6.82
C TRP A 54 -7.99 0.32 6.01
N CYS A 55 -7.62 0.48 4.74
CA CYS A 55 -8.22 1.48 3.85
C CYS A 55 -9.72 1.21 3.65
N THR A 56 -10.10 -0.04 3.39
CA THR A 56 -11.52 -0.45 3.26
C THR A 56 -12.29 -0.18 4.56
N ALA A 57 -11.70 -0.49 5.72
CA ALA A 57 -12.30 -0.20 7.01
C ALA A 57 -12.54 1.30 7.25
N LEU A 58 -11.59 2.15 6.85
CA LEU A 58 -11.73 3.61 6.95
C LEU A 58 -12.87 4.14 6.06
N ILE A 59 -12.98 3.64 4.83
CA ILE A 59 -14.06 4.03 3.91
C ILE A 59 -15.41 3.59 4.46
N MET A 60 -15.51 2.36 4.94
CA MET A 60 -16.76 1.84 5.52
C MET A 60 -17.17 2.61 6.78
N ASN A 61 -16.20 2.99 7.62
CA ASN A 61 -16.47 3.80 8.81
C ASN A 61 -16.99 5.19 8.43
N LEU A 62 -16.38 5.84 7.43
CA LEU A 62 -16.87 7.13 6.91
C LEU A 62 -18.28 7.00 6.34
N HIS A 63 -18.56 5.93 5.61
CA HIS A 63 -19.87 5.66 5.03
C HIS A 63 -20.96 5.50 6.10
N LEU A 64 -20.72 4.69 7.14
CA LEU A 64 -21.68 4.50 8.23
C LEU A 64 -21.91 5.75 9.07
N HIS A 65 -20.88 6.58 9.25
CA HIS A 65 -21.04 7.88 9.90
C HIS A 65 -21.83 8.87 9.05
N THR A 66 -21.72 8.81 7.72
CA THR A 66 -22.37 9.76 6.81
C THR A 66 -23.81 9.38 6.46
N VAL A 67 -24.04 8.12 6.09
CA VAL A 67 -25.34 7.61 5.60
C VAL A 67 -26.21 7.12 6.75
N TRP A 68 -25.64 6.34 7.67
CA TRP A 68 -26.40 5.70 8.74
C TRP A 68 -26.37 6.43 10.07
N ASN A 69 -25.60 7.52 10.19
CA ASN A 69 -25.37 8.28 11.43
C ASN A 69 -25.08 7.36 12.65
N SER A 70 -24.42 6.22 12.41
CA SER A 70 -24.26 5.16 13.39
C SER A 70 -22.79 4.98 13.75
N ALA A 71 -22.46 5.12 15.03
CA ALA A 71 -21.12 4.91 15.57
C ALA A 71 -20.83 3.42 15.88
N TRP A 72 -21.34 2.49 15.07
CA TRP A 72 -21.24 1.04 15.32
C TRP A 72 -19.79 0.56 15.40
N PHE A 73 -18.93 1.00 14.47
CA PHE A 73 -17.51 0.67 14.47
C PHE A 73 -16.73 1.28 15.63
N ALA A 74 -17.13 2.45 16.13
CA ALA A 74 -16.53 3.06 17.31
C ALA A 74 -16.81 2.24 18.58
N LYS A 75 -17.99 1.62 18.68
CA LYS A 75 -18.35 0.75 19.82
C LYS A 75 -17.68 -0.62 19.77
N LYS A 76 -17.42 -1.18 18.58
CA LYS A 76 -16.84 -2.51 18.39
C LYS A 76 -15.47 -2.48 17.71
N TYR A 77 -14.59 -1.57 18.14
CA TYR A 77 -13.26 -1.41 17.55
C TYR A 77 -12.46 -2.73 17.53
N TRP A 78 -12.60 -3.56 18.57
CA TRP A 78 -11.87 -4.83 18.68
C TRP A 78 -12.17 -5.80 17.53
N LEU A 79 -13.42 -5.84 17.04
CA LEU A 79 -13.81 -6.69 15.90
C LEU A 79 -13.13 -6.22 14.62
N LEU A 80 -13.02 -4.91 14.43
CA LEU A 80 -12.36 -4.33 13.27
C LEU A 80 -10.88 -4.70 13.24
N HIS A 81 -10.20 -4.63 14.39
CA HIS A 81 -8.81 -5.05 14.51
C HIS A 81 -8.63 -6.53 14.18
N ILE A 82 -9.48 -7.41 14.72
CA ILE A 82 -9.39 -8.86 14.45
C ILE A 82 -9.64 -9.16 12.98
N LEU A 83 -10.63 -8.53 12.36
CA LEU A 83 -10.92 -8.75 10.94
C LEU A 83 -9.77 -8.25 10.06
N CYS A 84 -9.28 -7.02 10.26
CA CYS A 84 -8.23 -6.44 9.41
C CYS A 84 -6.89 -7.18 9.58
N TRP A 85 -6.44 -7.43 10.81
CA TRP A 85 -5.19 -8.15 11.06
C TRP A 85 -5.32 -9.64 10.72
N GLY A 86 -6.42 -10.28 11.14
CA GLY A 86 -6.70 -11.68 10.86
C GLY A 86 -6.71 -11.98 9.36
N PHE A 87 -7.41 -11.14 8.58
CA PHE A 87 -7.44 -11.28 7.12
C PHE A 87 -6.04 -11.15 6.50
N ALA A 88 -5.26 -10.14 6.88
CA ALA A 88 -3.90 -9.97 6.37
C ALA A 88 -2.98 -11.14 6.74
N THR A 89 -3.07 -11.63 7.98
CA THR A 89 -2.30 -12.81 8.41
C THR A 89 -2.72 -14.07 7.66
N ALA A 90 -4.03 -14.27 7.42
CA ALA A 90 -4.53 -15.45 6.74
C ALA A 90 -4.03 -15.50 5.29
N VAL A 91 -4.18 -14.40 4.53
CA VAL A 91 -3.72 -14.33 3.14
C VAL A 91 -2.20 -14.53 3.06
N THR A 92 -1.43 -13.90 3.96
CA THR A 92 0.03 -14.07 3.99
C THR A 92 0.44 -15.50 4.35
N THR A 93 -0.28 -16.14 5.28
CA THR A 93 -0.02 -17.54 5.65
C THR A 93 -0.29 -18.47 4.49
N VAL A 94 -1.38 -18.27 3.74
CA VAL A 94 -1.68 -19.04 2.53
C VAL A 94 -0.58 -18.88 1.49
N ALA A 95 -0.10 -17.65 1.26
CA ALA A 95 1.00 -17.39 0.34
C ALA A 95 2.30 -18.12 0.74
N LEU A 96 2.62 -18.14 2.04
CA LEU A 96 3.79 -18.83 2.56
C LEU A 96 3.66 -20.36 2.51
N VAL A 97 2.49 -20.91 2.86
CA VAL A 97 2.27 -22.37 2.87
C VAL A 97 2.33 -22.94 1.46
N MET A 98 1.84 -22.20 0.47
CA MET A 98 1.92 -22.64 -0.93
C MET A 98 3.35 -22.57 -1.50
N GLY A 99 4.29 -21.88 -0.84
CA GLY A 99 5.69 -21.84 -1.28
C GLY A 99 5.92 -21.06 -2.57
N GLU A 100 4.95 -20.25 -2.98
CA GLU A 100 4.89 -19.60 -4.29
C GLU A 100 5.65 -18.26 -4.34
N ILE A 101 6.39 -17.88 -3.29
CA ILE A 101 7.18 -16.64 -3.30
C ILE A 101 8.46 -16.86 -4.11
N ARG A 102 8.62 -16.11 -5.20
CA ARG A 102 9.76 -16.22 -6.13
C ARG A 102 10.22 -14.83 -6.60
N TRP A 103 11.48 -14.75 -7.00
CA TRP A 103 11.98 -13.58 -7.71
C TRP A 103 11.66 -13.71 -9.20
N GLU A 104 10.62 -13.00 -9.66
CA GLU A 104 10.20 -12.98 -11.09
C GLU A 104 10.10 -11.56 -11.65
N TYR A 105 9.86 -10.54 -10.81
CA TYR A 105 9.67 -9.15 -11.24
C TYR A 105 10.44 -8.17 -10.36
N ALA A 106 11.07 -7.19 -11.02
CA ALA A 106 11.79 -6.08 -10.38
C ALA A 106 12.87 -6.57 -9.38
N THR A 107 13.16 -5.77 -8.35
CA THR A 107 14.13 -6.07 -7.29
C THR A 107 13.49 -6.71 -6.07
N LEU A 108 12.22 -7.13 -6.16
CA LEU A 108 11.43 -7.59 -5.02
C LEU A 108 10.98 -9.05 -5.19
N CYS A 109 10.98 -9.81 -4.10
CA CYS A 109 10.37 -11.13 -4.07
C CYS A 109 8.84 -11.01 -3.89
N LEU A 110 8.08 -11.63 -4.78
CA LEU A 110 6.60 -11.60 -4.77
C LEU A 110 6.05 -13.01 -5.03
N VAL A 111 4.74 -13.19 -4.82
CA VAL A 111 4.04 -14.41 -5.25
C VAL A 111 4.19 -14.59 -6.77
N SER A 112 4.49 -15.82 -7.18
CA SER A 112 4.64 -16.30 -8.56
C SER A 112 3.51 -15.81 -9.46
N GLN A 113 3.84 -15.49 -10.71
CA GLN A 113 2.92 -14.90 -11.67
C GLN A 113 1.62 -15.70 -11.84
N GLU A 114 1.74 -17.03 -11.90
CA GLU A 114 0.63 -17.95 -12.17
C GLU A 114 -0.39 -17.96 -11.03
N LYS A 115 0.11 -17.87 -9.79
CA LYS A 115 -0.71 -17.99 -8.55
C LYS A 115 -0.96 -16.65 -7.87
N ALA A 116 -0.26 -15.58 -8.23
CA ALA A 116 -0.45 -14.25 -7.67
C ALA A 116 -1.88 -13.74 -7.89
N SER A 117 -2.47 -14.02 -9.05
CA SER A 117 -3.89 -13.69 -9.29
C SER A 117 -4.78 -14.24 -8.17
N GLN A 118 -4.72 -15.55 -7.93
CA GLN A 118 -5.54 -16.31 -6.98
C GLN A 118 -5.24 -15.99 -5.52
N ILE A 119 -3.96 -15.92 -5.15
CA ILE A 119 -3.54 -15.82 -3.75
C ILE A 119 -3.51 -14.35 -3.28
N PHE A 120 -3.11 -13.43 -4.15
CA PHE A 120 -2.89 -12.03 -3.78
C PHE A 120 -4.07 -11.15 -4.22
N PHE A 121 -4.44 -11.20 -5.50
CA PHE A 121 -5.36 -10.21 -6.07
C PHE A 121 -6.84 -10.52 -5.83
N TYR A 122 -7.28 -11.78 -5.92
CA TYR A 122 -8.68 -12.14 -5.65
C TYR A 122 -9.13 -11.78 -4.22
N PRO A 123 -8.36 -12.07 -3.15
CA PRO A 123 -8.72 -11.66 -1.79
C PRO A 123 -8.83 -10.14 -1.62
N LEU A 124 -7.92 -9.38 -2.25
CA LEU A 124 -7.98 -7.92 -2.25
C LEU A 124 -9.25 -7.39 -2.93
N ALA A 125 -9.59 -7.94 -4.09
CA ALA A 125 -10.80 -7.57 -4.82
C ALA A 125 -12.06 -7.91 -4.02
N ALA A 126 -12.11 -9.06 -3.35
CA ALA A 126 -13.23 -9.47 -2.52
C ALA A 126 -13.49 -8.50 -1.34
N MET A 127 -12.46 -7.80 -0.85
CA MET A 127 -12.60 -6.78 0.19
C MET A 127 -12.99 -5.40 -0.36
N ILE A 128 -12.38 -4.99 -1.47
CA ILE A 128 -12.56 -3.63 -2.02
C ILE A 128 -13.91 -3.51 -2.75
N PHE A 129 -14.32 -4.54 -3.50
CA PHE A 129 -15.49 -4.48 -4.36
C PHE A 129 -16.81 -4.24 -3.59
N PRO A 130 -17.11 -4.95 -2.48
CA PRO A 130 -18.31 -4.68 -1.69
C PRO A 130 -18.30 -3.28 -1.08
N ALA A 131 -17.15 -2.82 -0.59
CA ALA A 131 -17.04 -1.48 0.00
C ALA A 131 -17.24 -0.37 -1.02
N PHE A 132 -16.75 -0.57 -2.24
CA PHE A 132 -16.99 0.35 -3.34
C PHE A 132 -18.46 0.37 -3.76
N LEU A 133 -19.09 -0.81 -3.94
CA LEU A 133 -20.52 -0.89 -4.29
C LEU A 133 -21.42 -0.21 -3.25
N ILE A 134 -21.18 -0.49 -1.96
CA ILE A 134 -21.92 0.14 -0.87
C ILE A 134 -21.75 1.67 -0.92
N SER A 135 -20.53 2.15 -1.17
CA SER A 135 -20.25 3.59 -1.25
C SER A 135 -20.93 4.28 -2.43
N VAL A 136 -21.04 3.61 -3.58
CA VAL A 136 -21.69 4.15 -4.78
C VAL A 136 -23.22 4.12 -4.64
N MET A 137 -23.79 2.98 -4.25
CA MET A 137 -25.25 2.80 -4.18
C MET A 137 -25.92 3.75 -3.18
N SER A 138 -25.35 3.95 -1.99
CA SER A 138 -25.97 4.86 -1.01
C SER A 138 -25.67 6.35 -1.24
N GLY A 139 -24.81 6.68 -2.22
CA GLY A 139 -24.62 8.05 -2.69
C GLY A 139 -25.89 8.59 -3.37
N GLU A 140 -26.57 7.74 -4.14
CA GLU A 140 -27.81 8.09 -4.85
C GLU A 140 -29.01 8.24 -3.89
N ASP A 141 -29.07 7.40 -2.86
CA ASP A 141 -30.10 7.47 -1.82
C ASP A 141 -29.96 8.69 -0.90
N SER A 142 -28.74 9.17 -0.67
CA SER A 142 -28.48 10.37 0.15
C SER A 142 -28.98 11.66 -0.49
N GLU A 143 -28.95 11.75 -1.83
CA GLU A 143 -29.53 12.88 -2.55
C GLU A 143 -31.06 12.82 -2.57
N THR A 144 -31.63 11.61 -2.58
CA THR A 144 -33.09 11.40 -2.60
C THR A 144 -33.74 11.65 -1.22
N MET A 145 -33.05 11.32 -0.13
CA MET A 145 -33.50 11.63 1.25
C MET A 145 -33.48 13.13 1.58
N SER A 146 -32.71 13.95 0.84
CA SER A 146 -32.64 15.40 1.06
C SER A 146 -33.86 16.18 0.54
N ARG A 147 -34.70 15.57 -0.33
CA ARG A 147 -35.81 16.28 -0.98
C ARG A 147 -37.18 16.04 -0.33
N SER A 148 -37.35 15.02 0.51
CA SER A 148 -38.67 14.56 0.98
C SER A 148 -39.06 14.94 2.40
N THR A 149 -38.22 15.65 3.18
CA THR A 149 -38.53 16.05 4.58
C THR A 149 -38.37 17.55 4.85
N LEU A 150 -38.94 18.38 3.98
CA LEU A 150 -39.14 19.82 4.19
C LEU A 150 -40.38 20.06 5.07
N SER A 151 -40.31 19.84 6.39
CA SER A 151 -41.22 20.56 7.31
C SER A 151 -40.77 20.55 8.78
N ALA A 152 -40.16 19.48 9.30
CA ALA A 152 -39.90 19.36 10.76
C ALA A 152 -38.42 19.33 11.19
N GLY A 153 -37.46 19.33 10.26
CA GLY A 153 -36.08 18.88 10.54
C GLY A 153 -34.96 19.92 10.49
N ALA A 154 -35.22 21.22 10.29
CA ALA A 154 -34.15 22.18 9.98
C ALA A 154 -33.02 22.22 11.03
N ALA A 155 -33.34 22.19 12.33
CA ALA A 155 -32.33 22.17 13.39
C ALA A 155 -31.58 20.82 13.51
N ALA A 156 -32.28 19.70 13.31
CA ALA A 156 -31.67 18.36 13.31
C ALA A 156 -30.76 18.16 12.08
N VAL A 157 -31.16 18.68 10.92
CA VAL A 157 -30.39 18.68 9.68
C VAL A 157 -29.16 19.58 9.78
N ILE A 158 -29.27 20.76 10.40
CA ILE A 158 -28.12 21.66 10.63
C ILE A 158 -27.12 21.04 11.61
N SER A 159 -27.59 20.43 12.70
CA SER A 159 -26.76 19.69 13.66
C SER A 159 -26.05 18.50 13.00
N HIS A 160 -26.80 17.67 12.26
CA HIS A 160 -26.28 16.54 11.50
C HIS A 160 -25.23 16.98 10.47
N ARG A 161 -25.51 18.04 9.69
CA ARG A 161 -24.59 18.59 8.71
C ARG A 161 -23.31 19.12 9.36
N ARG A 162 -23.38 19.70 10.56
CA ARG A 162 -22.20 20.19 11.30
C ARG A 162 -21.34 19.03 11.84
N HIS A 163 -21.96 17.97 12.35
CA HIS A 163 -21.26 16.76 12.79
C HIS A 163 -20.61 16.01 11.61
N VAL A 164 -21.32 15.87 10.49
CA VAL A 164 -20.82 15.26 9.25
C VAL A 164 -19.70 16.11 8.63
N MET A 165 -19.86 17.43 8.53
CA MET A 165 -18.81 18.32 8.04
C MET A 165 -17.60 18.34 8.98
N MET A 166 -17.77 18.24 10.31
CA MET A 166 -16.64 18.07 11.21
C MET A 166 -15.94 16.72 11.01
N ALA A 167 -16.69 15.62 10.89
CA ALA A 167 -16.14 14.29 10.65
C ALA A 167 -15.36 14.24 9.32
N ILE A 168 -15.95 14.76 8.23
CA ILE A 168 -15.30 14.89 6.92
C ILE A 168 -14.08 15.81 7.01
N ARG A 169 -14.18 16.97 7.67
CA ARG A 169 -13.04 17.91 7.82
C ARG A 169 -11.92 17.36 8.70
N ILE A 170 -12.20 16.43 9.60
CA ILE A 170 -11.20 15.76 10.43
C ILE A 170 -10.58 14.56 9.69
N GLN A 171 -11.35 13.86 8.85
CA GLN A 171 -10.93 12.63 8.17
C GLN A 171 -10.55 12.78 6.70
N TRP A 172 -10.75 13.95 6.05
CA TRP A 172 -10.53 14.10 4.60
C TRP A 172 -9.12 13.72 4.16
N ARG A 173 -8.11 13.96 5.00
CA ARG A 173 -6.72 13.55 4.71
C ARG A 173 -6.55 12.03 4.71
N ALA A 174 -7.15 11.35 5.69
CA ALA A 174 -7.11 9.89 5.78
C ALA A 174 -7.95 9.24 4.67
N ALA A 175 -9.10 9.83 4.33
CA ALA A 175 -9.95 9.39 3.23
C ALA A 175 -9.27 9.59 1.87
N LEU A 176 -8.65 10.75 1.64
CA LEU A 176 -7.88 11.02 0.42
C LEU A 176 -6.75 10.00 0.23
N MET A 177 -6.01 9.66 1.29
CA MET A 177 -4.99 8.60 1.22
C MET A 177 -5.59 7.25 0.85
N ALA A 178 -6.69 6.86 1.49
CA ALA A 178 -7.34 5.57 1.23
C ALA A 178 -7.82 5.47 -0.23
N ILE A 179 -8.40 6.55 -0.77
CA ILE A 179 -8.83 6.63 -2.16
C ILE A 179 -7.63 6.54 -3.10
N CYS A 180 -6.57 7.34 -2.89
CA CYS A 180 -5.36 7.29 -3.71
C CYS A 180 -4.71 5.90 -3.69
N ALA A 181 -4.62 5.26 -2.51
CA ALA A 181 -4.05 3.92 -2.38
C ALA A 181 -4.87 2.87 -3.14
N ILE A 182 -6.20 2.89 -3.02
CA ILE A 182 -7.08 1.96 -3.74
C ILE A 182 -6.97 2.17 -5.24
N VAL A 183 -7.01 3.42 -5.72
CA VAL A 183 -6.87 3.72 -7.15
C VAL A 183 -5.53 3.21 -7.70
N SER A 184 -4.41 3.47 -7.00
CA SER A 184 -3.10 2.98 -7.41
C SER A 184 -3.04 1.44 -7.46
N VAL A 185 -3.60 0.76 -6.46
CA VAL A 185 -3.66 -0.71 -6.43
C VAL A 185 -4.56 -1.25 -7.55
N MET A 186 -5.67 -0.59 -7.87
CA MET A 186 -6.55 -0.98 -8.98
C MET A 186 -5.87 -0.79 -10.34
N LEU A 187 -5.11 0.30 -10.54
CA LEU A 187 -4.33 0.52 -11.75
C LEU A 187 -3.22 -0.54 -11.90
N TYR A 188 -2.53 -0.85 -10.81
CA TYR A 188 -1.52 -1.92 -10.79
C TYR A 188 -2.13 -3.28 -11.12
N TRP A 189 -3.30 -3.59 -10.54
CA TRP A 189 -4.05 -4.81 -10.82
C TRP A 189 -4.48 -4.91 -12.29
N LEU A 190 -4.99 -3.82 -12.86
CA LEU A 190 -5.39 -3.76 -14.26
C LEU A 190 -4.19 -3.99 -15.20
N PHE A 191 -3.06 -3.35 -14.92
CA PHE A 191 -1.82 -3.56 -15.66
C PHE A 191 -1.37 -5.03 -15.59
N TYR A 192 -1.37 -5.61 -14.39
CA TYR A 192 -1.03 -7.01 -14.16
C TYR A 192 -1.92 -7.95 -15.00
N PHE A 193 -3.24 -7.76 -14.97
CA PHE A 193 -4.18 -8.63 -15.69
C PHE A 193 -4.10 -8.48 -17.22
N ILE A 194 -3.83 -7.28 -17.74
CA ILE A 194 -3.77 -7.04 -19.18
C ILE A 194 -2.43 -7.50 -19.76
N GLN A 195 -1.32 -7.22 -19.08
CA GLN A 195 0.01 -7.37 -19.65
C GLN A 195 0.71 -8.66 -19.25
N LEU A 196 0.50 -9.13 -18.01
CA LEU A 196 1.18 -10.33 -17.53
C LEU A 196 0.43 -11.60 -17.94
N LYS A 197 -0.91 -11.63 -17.99
CA LYS A 197 -1.63 -12.80 -18.54
C LYS A 197 -1.32 -13.11 -20.01
N LYS A 198 -0.76 -12.16 -20.76
CA LYS A 198 -0.32 -12.40 -22.15
C LYS A 198 0.93 -13.26 -22.22
N ILE A 199 1.69 -13.38 -21.13
CA ILE A 199 2.86 -14.24 -21.06
C ILE A 199 2.38 -15.67 -20.82
N ASN A 200 2.24 -16.43 -21.91
CA ASN A 200 2.10 -17.87 -21.82
C ASN A 200 3.51 -18.48 -21.67
N PRO A 201 3.81 -19.19 -20.56
CA PRO A 201 5.14 -19.72 -20.30
C PRO A 201 5.60 -20.68 -21.41
N SER A 202 4.67 -21.47 -21.96
CA SER A 202 4.95 -22.44 -23.03
C SER A 202 5.39 -21.79 -24.34
N THR A 203 4.81 -20.64 -24.71
CA THR A 203 5.20 -19.93 -25.93
C THR A 203 6.44 -19.07 -25.69
N LEU A 204 6.60 -18.49 -24.51
CA LEU A 204 7.77 -17.66 -24.21
C LEU A 204 9.06 -18.48 -24.18
N GLN A 205 9.02 -19.73 -23.66
CA GLN A 205 10.19 -20.61 -23.64
C GLN A 205 10.78 -20.85 -25.03
N LEU A 206 9.94 -21.03 -26.06
CA LEU A 206 10.40 -21.19 -27.45
C LEU A 206 11.18 -19.96 -27.94
N HIS A 207 10.65 -18.76 -27.72
CA HIS A 207 11.30 -17.52 -28.16
C HIS A 207 12.57 -17.21 -27.36
N ILE A 208 12.64 -17.60 -26.08
CA ILE A 208 13.87 -17.51 -25.28
C ILE A 208 14.96 -18.42 -25.86
N ILE A 209 14.60 -19.63 -26.30
CA ILE A 209 15.55 -20.55 -26.95
C ILE A 209 16.05 -19.93 -28.27
N GLU A 210 15.17 -19.33 -29.07
CA GLU A 210 15.55 -18.62 -30.30
C GLU A 210 16.50 -17.45 -30.02
N PHE A 211 16.25 -16.68 -28.97
CA PHE A 211 17.15 -15.62 -28.51
C PHE A 211 18.54 -16.16 -28.11
N VAL A 212 18.59 -17.26 -27.35
CA VAL A 212 19.85 -17.90 -26.95
C VAL A 212 20.60 -18.44 -28.17
N ILE A 213 19.88 -19.00 -29.15
CA ILE A 213 20.45 -19.44 -30.42
C ILE A 213 21.00 -18.24 -31.21
N CYS A 214 20.28 -17.11 -31.23
CA CYS A 214 20.72 -15.87 -31.87
C CYS A 214 22.05 -15.36 -31.26
N LEU A 215 22.16 -15.35 -29.93
CA LEU A 215 23.40 -15.00 -29.23
C LEU A 215 24.54 -15.98 -29.52
N LYS A 216 24.25 -17.28 -29.58
CA LYS A 216 25.24 -18.32 -29.89
C LYS A 216 25.82 -18.16 -31.31
N HIS A 217 25.06 -17.62 -32.25
CA HIS A 217 25.52 -17.32 -33.61
C HIS A 217 26.41 -16.07 -33.71
N GLY A 218 26.69 -15.38 -32.59
CA GLY A 218 27.58 -14.21 -32.57
C GLY A 218 26.93 -12.94 -33.11
N LYS A 219 25.60 -12.91 -33.25
CA LYS A 219 24.87 -11.67 -33.55
C LYS A 219 24.97 -10.70 -32.37
N PRO A 220 24.97 -9.37 -32.62
CA PRO A 220 24.95 -8.38 -31.56
C PRO A 220 23.68 -8.51 -30.72
N HIS A 221 23.82 -8.29 -29.41
CA HIS A 221 22.78 -8.47 -28.40
C HIS A 221 21.48 -7.73 -28.77
N ASP A 222 21.59 -6.50 -29.26
CA ASP A 222 20.44 -5.64 -29.55
C ASP A 222 19.54 -6.24 -30.63
N THR A 223 20.14 -6.84 -31.67
CA THR A 223 19.37 -7.50 -32.74
C THR A 223 18.62 -8.73 -32.23
N CYS A 224 19.22 -9.51 -31.34
CA CYS A 224 18.53 -10.64 -30.73
C CYS A 224 17.44 -10.17 -29.75
N ALA A 225 17.69 -9.08 -29.01
CA ALA A 225 16.74 -8.52 -28.07
C ALA A 225 15.51 -7.94 -28.78
N ASP A 226 15.68 -7.36 -29.97
CA ASP A 226 14.57 -6.83 -30.80
C ASP A 226 13.62 -7.95 -31.29
N GLU A 227 14.14 -9.13 -31.61
CA GLU A 227 13.32 -10.30 -31.99
C GLU A 227 12.46 -10.79 -30.82
N LEU A 228 12.97 -10.66 -29.59
CA LEU A 228 12.31 -11.12 -28.36
C LEU A 228 11.37 -10.04 -27.75
N ALA A 229 11.67 -8.76 -27.98
CA ALA A 229 10.95 -7.60 -27.44
C ALA A 229 9.41 -7.63 -27.60
N PRO A 230 8.81 -8.03 -28.75
CA PRO A 230 7.35 -8.02 -28.90
C PRO A 230 6.62 -9.05 -28.02
N TYR A 231 7.33 -10.05 -27.50
CA TYR A 231 6.76 -11.10 -26.65
C TYR A 231 6.90 -10.79 -25.15
N LEU A 232 7.65 -9.75 -24.78
CA LEU A 232 7.74 -9.28 -23.41
C LEU A 232 6.88 -8.05 -23.16
N PRO A 233 6.40 -7.85 -21.93
CA PRO A 233 5.78 -6.59 -21.54
C PRO A 233 6.74 -5.42 -21.77
N PRO A 234 6.26 -4.29 -22.31
CA PRO A 234 7.10 -3.13 -22.52
C PRO A 234 7.64 -2.63 -21.17
N TYR A 235 8.97 -2.52 -21.07
CA TYR A 235 9.69 -2.16 -19.86
C TYR A 235 9.21 -0.83 -19.25
N GLY A 236 8.89 0.16 -20.10
CA GLY A 236 8.36 1.45 -19.66
C GLY A 236 7.03 1.34 -18.89
N MET A 237 6.14 0.42 -19.27
CA MET A 237 4.88 0.23 -18.55
C MET A 237 5.08 -0.49 -17.22
N MET A 238 6.06 -1.42 -17.14
CA MET A 238 6.43 -2.06 -15.87
C MET A 238 6.97 -1.04 -14.87
N ILE A 239 7.89 -0.17 -15.30
CA ILE A 239 8.41 0.92 -14.45
C ILE A 239 7.29 1.87 -14.05
N ALA A 240 6.41 2.24 -14.98
CA ALA A 240 5.31 3.15 -14.66
C ALA A 240 4.37 2.55 -13.61
N ALA A 241 4.00 1.28 -13.74
CA ALA A 241 3.13 0.60 -12.78
C ALA A 241 3.77 0.53 -11.37
N GLU A 242 5.04 0.12 -11.29
CA GLU A 242 5.79 0.07 -10.02
C GLU A 242 6.02 1.47 -9.42
N GLY A 243 6.26 2.47 -10.28
CA GLY A 243 6.41 3.86 -9.88
C GLY A 243 5.13 4.43 -9.27
N VAL A 244 3.96 4.12 -9.83
CA VAL A 244 2.66 4.52 -9.29
C VAL A 244 2.44 3.93 -7.89
N VAL A 245 2.73 2.65 -7.68
CA VAL A 245 2.60 2.01 -6.35
C VAL A 245 3.62 2.59 -5.36
N SER A 246 4.86 2.81 -5.79
CA SER A 246 5.91 3.40 -4.96
C SER A 246 5.60 4.84 -4.55
N SER A 247 4.90 5.60 -5.39
CA SER A 247 4.51 6.99 -5.11
C SER A 247 3.50 7.13 -3.97
N ILE A 248 2.80 6.05 -3.58
CA ILE A 248 1.84 6.06 -2.47
C ILE A 248 2.53 6.55 -1.19
N GLY A 249 3.74 6.08 -0.89
CA GLY A 249 4.48 6.53 0.30
C GLY A 249 4.76 8.04 0.30
N ALA A 250 5.13 8.59 -0.87
CA ALA A 250 5.36 10.03 -1.03
C ALA A 250 4.07 10.84 -0.88
N ILE A 251 2.96 10.39 -1.47
CA ILE A 251 1.64 11.02 -1.34
C ILE A 251 1.23 11.06 0.14
N ILE A 252 1.42 9.96 0.87
CA ILE A 252 1.12 9.86 2.31
C ILE A 252 1.96 10.88 3.10
N PHE A 253 3.26 10.96 2.81
CA PHE A 253 4.13 11.93 3.45
C PHE A 253 3.65 13.36 3.21
N ILE A 254 3.31 13.72 1.97
CA ILE A 254 2.80 15.05 1.62
C ILE A 254 1.47 15.36 2.32
N VAL A 255 0.53 14.42 2.35
CA VAL A 255 -0.79 14.61 2.98
C VAL A 255 -0.67 14.79 4.50
N PHE A 256 0.27 14.10 5.15
CA PHE A 256 0.49 14.17 6.58
C PHE A 256 1.50 15.24 7.00
N PHE A 257 2.24 15.81 6.06
CA PHE A 257 3.13 16.91 6.32
C PHE A 257 2.33 18.10 6.90
N LYS A 258 2.60 18.42 8.16
CA LYS A 258 2.03 19.59 8.84
C LYS A 258 3.17 20.55 9.16
N PRO A 259 3.06 21.84 8.80
CA PRO A 259 4.04 22.85 9.20
C PRO A 259 4.21 22.93 10.72
N ALA A 260 3.15 22.62 11.47
CA ALA A 260 3.18 22.53 12.93
C ALA A 260 4.18 21.49 13.44
N LEU A 261 4.32 20.33 12.77
CA LEU A 261 5.31 19.31 13.15
C LEU A 261 6.73 19.83 12.94
N VAL A 262 6.99 20.61 11.88
CA VAL A 262 8.32 21.20 11.64
C VAL A 262 8.68 22.17 12.77
N ARG A 263 7.71 22.97 13.23
CA ARG A 263 7.92 23.91 14.34
C ARG A 263 8.19 23.19 15.66
N GLU A 264 7.41 22.17 15.99
CA GLU A 264 7.61 21.34 17.20
C GLU A 264 8.95 20.59 17.17
N TRP A 265 9.34 20.04 16.01
CA TRP A 265 10.66 19.44 15.83
C TRP A 265 11.77 20.48 15.96
N GLY A 266 11.60 21.69 15.44
CA GLY A 266 12.54 22.80 15.62
C GLY A 266 12.71 23.20 17.08
N GLU A 267 11.62 23.30 17.84
CA GLU A 267 11.64 23.55 19.28
C GLU A 267 12.33 22.41 20.04
N LYS A 268 12.06 21.16 19.67
CA LYS A 268 12.70 19.98 20.26
C LYS A 268 14.20 19.93 19.94
N PHE A 269 14.61 20.18 18.71
CA PHE A 269 16.03 20.24 18.32
C PHE A 269 16.76 21.39 19.01
N SER A 270 16.12 22.55 19.14
CA SER A 270 16.64 23.65 19.94
C SER A 270 16.83 23.20 21.40
N SER A 271 15.82 22.60 22.02
CA SER A 271 15.91 22.11 23.42
C SER A 271 16.99 21.04 23.62
N VAL A 272 17.14 20.12 22.66
CA VAL A 272 18.18 19.09 22.65
C VAL A 272 19.56 19.72 22.46
N GLY A 273 19.67 20.72 21.58
CA GLY A 273 20.89 21.53 21.44
C GLY A 273 21.28 22.25 22.73
N TYR A 274 20.30 22.80 23.47
CA TYR A 274 20.54 23.40 24.79
C TYR A 274 20.98 22.38 25.85
N TRP A 275 20.44 21.16 25.82
CA TRP A 275 20.79 20.08 26.74
C TRP A 275 22.18 19.51 26.45
N ILE A 276 22.51 19.29 25.17
CA ILE A 276 23.83 18.82 24.70
C ILE A 276 24.91 19.89 24.92
N SER A 277 24.56 21.18 24.80
CA SER A 277 25.49 22.29 25.02
C SER A 277 25.86 22.54 26.51
N GLY A 278 25.36 21.73 27.45
CA GLY A 278 25.69 21.83 28.89
C GLY A 278 25.12 23.06 29.61
N LYS A 279 24.41 23.96 28.91
CA LYS A 279 23.76 25.16 29.49
C LYS A 279 22.44 24.86 30.23
N GLY A 280 21.93 23.63 30.15
CA GLY A 280 20.72 23.21 30.87
C GLY A 280 20.80 23.32 32.40
N LYS A 281 22.02 23.30 32.98
CA LYS A 281 22.22 23.52 34.42
C LYS A 281 21.98 24.98 34.86
N LEU A 282 22.31 25.96 34.01
CA LEU A 282 22.19 27.39 34.34
C LEU A 282 20.73 27.86 34.39
N LYS A 283 19.87 27.31 33.54
CA LYS A 283 18.44 27.66 33.52
C LYS A 283 17.69 27.12 34.75
N LYS A 284 18.10 25.94 35.24
CA LYS A 284 17.49 25.33 36.43
C LYS A 284 17.79 26.12 37.71
N ASP A 285 18.98 26.74 37.80
CA ASP A 285 19.30 27.70 38.87
C ASP A 285 18.47 28.98 38.73
N GLN A 286 18.40 29.59 37.54
CA GLN A 286 17.60 30.82 37.34
C GLN A 286 16.11 30.63 37.64
N ASP A 287 15.52 29.49 37.27
CA ASP A 287 14.10 29.22 37.55
C ASP A 287 13.84 28.96 39.05
N GLN A 288 14.85 28.59 39.86
CA GLN A 288 14.73 28.52 41.32
C GLN A 288 14.88 29.89 42.01
N PHE A 289 15.59 30.84 41.40
CA PHE A 289 15.70 32.22 41.92
C PHE A 289 14.42 33.04 41.77
N PHE A 290 13.50 32.67 40.87
CA PHE A 290 12.19 33.34 40.71
C PHE A 290 11.07 32.76 41.59
N VAL A 291 11.38 31.79 42.47
CA VAL A 291 10.41 31.14 43.37
C VAL A 291 10.65 31.54 44.85
N ILE A 292 11.51 32.54 45.11
CA ILE A 292 11.70 33.16 46.44
C ILE A 292 11.16 34.58 46.43
#